data_AF-A0A913XFK4-F1
#
_entry.id   AF-A0A913XFK4-F1
#
_cell.length_a   1.000
_cell.length_b   1.000
_cell.length_c   1.000
_cell.angle_alpha   90.00
_cell.angle_beta   90.00
_cell.angle_gamma   90.00
#
_symmetry.space_group_name_H-M   'P 1'
#
loop_
_entity.id
_entity.type
_entity.pdbx_description
1 polymer ?
#
loop_
_entity_poly.entity_id
_entity_poly.type
_entity_poly.pdbx_seq_one_letter_code
_entity_poly.pdbx_strand_id
1 'polypeptide(L)'
;MGASPEFPQKEIERLTSKLREREEEIREKDHEIERLKTKLSKKENKNASERFKKKIIDLEKEILSLKEENQLLREEIDKMNIEKNQMQNEILEMKDNMKNQDQEIKDLRTEQSNQQIATFDKIKSLEKKISNDDLVYIGEIAYKFCKSAYIFVMGISSYKDYHPYNMERMEQYIEKIEDDSQKNQTVRKWDELKRKVGWSWEMGVTLSQLRKDRNDAAHPKNLDKETAKKAIDDLKKKKKLKGETAEPKVHRIVDIWFDMQAEGVFAK
;
A
#
# COMPACT_ATOMS: atom_id res chain seq x y z
N MET A 1 -67.06 -18.00 143.47
CA MET A 1 -66.15 -17.57 142.40
C MET A 1 -66.08 -18.72 141.41
N GLY A 2 -66.54 -18.66 140.17
CA GLY A 2 -66.83 -17.53 139.30
C GLY A 2 -66.13 -17.79 137.97
N ALA A 3 -66.82 -18.47 137.04
CA ALA A 3 -66.67 -18.32 135.59
C ALA A 3 -67.71 -19.21 134.89
N SER A 4 -68.70 -18.59 134.25
CA SER A 4 -69.64 -19.27 133.35
C SER A 4 -68.88 -19.76 132.10
N PRO A 5 -69.05 -21.02 131.65
CA PRO A 5 -68.36 -21.56 130.48
C PRO A 5 -68.98 -21.12 129.13
N GLU A 6 -70.06 -20.34 129.12
CA GLU A 6 -70.76 -19.95 127.89
C GLU A 6 -70.01 -18.91 127.02
N PHE A 7 -69.10 -18.11 127.61
CA PHE A 7 -68.36 -17.07 126.88
C PHE A 7 -67.22 -17.62 125.99
N PRO A 8 -66.37 -18.55 126.46
CA PRO A 8 -65.35 -19.17 125.61
C PRO A 8 -65.93 -20.00 124.46
N GLN A 9 -67.05 -20.69 124.68
CA GLN A 9 -67.60 -21.67 123.74
C GLN A 9 -68.24 -21.01 122.51
N LYS A 10 -68.95 -19.89 122.70
CA LYS A 10 -69.48 -19.07 121.60
C LYS A 10 -68.38 -18.42 120.76
N GLU A 11 -67.27 -18.01 121.37
CA GLU A 11 -66.14 -17.44 120.61
C GLU A 11 -65.41 -18.53 119.81
N ILE A 12 -65.30 -19.76 120.35
CA ILE A 12 -64.75 -20.92 119.62
C ILE A 12 -65.62 -21.27 118.42
N GLU A 13 -66.95 -21.33 118.55
CA GLU A 13 -67.85 -21.57 117.41
C GLU A 13 -67.74 -20.47 116.36
N ARG A 14 -67.69 -19.20 116.78
CA ARG A 14 -67.51 -18.06 115.87
C ARG A 14 -66.19 -18.12 115.12
N LEU A 15 -65.10 -18.45 115.81
CA LEU A 15 -63.77 -18.59 115.20
C LEU A 15 -63.73 -19.79 114.26
N THR A 16 -64.36 -20.91 114.62
CA THR A 16 -64.43 -22.12 113.78
C THR A 16 -65.21 -21.86 112.49
N SER A 17 -66.33 -21.15 112.56
CA SER A 17 -67.08 -20.73 111.37
C SER A 17 -66.26 -19.79 110.48
N LYS A 18 -65.56 -18.81 111.06
CA LYS A 18 -64.66 -17.94 110.30
C LYS A 18 -63.49 -18.70 109.66
N LEU A 19 -62.94 -19.69 110.36
CA LEU A 19 -61.88 -20.55 109.84
C LEU A 19 -62.38 -21.34 108.63
N ARG A 20 -63.58 -21.92 108.74
CA ARG A 20 -64.22 -22.67 107.65
C ARG A 20 -64.55 -21.77 106.45
N GLU A 21 -65.06 -20.56 106.67
CA GLU A 21 -65.26 -19.57 105.59
C GLU A 21 -63.95 -19.20 104.90
N ARG A 22 -62.87 -18.98 105.68
CA ARG A 22 -61.55 -18.68 105.12
C ARG A 22 -60.96 -19.86 104.36
N GLU A 23 -61.14 -21.09 104.84
CA GLU A 23 -60.73 -22.31 104.13
C GLU A 23 -61.48 -22.50 102.82
N GLU A 24 -62.77 -22.16 102.78
CA GLU A 24 -63.57 -22.21 101.55
C GLU A 24 -63.13 -21.11 100.57
N GLU A 25 -62.88 -19.89 101.06
CA GLU A 25 -62.38 -18.77 100.25
C GLU A 25 -60.97 -19.05 99.68
N ILE A 26 -60.11 -19.73 100.46
CA ILE A 26 -58.80 -20.20 99.98
C ILE A 26 -58.97 -21.24 98.87
N ARG A 27 -59.87 -22.22 99.06
CA ARG A 27 -60.15 -23.24 98.03
C ARG A 27 -60.69 -22.63 96.75
N GLU A 28 -61.58 -21.66 96.84
CA GLU A 28 -62.09 -20.92 95.67
C GLU A 28 -60.96 -20.16 94.96
N LYS A 29 -60.10 -19.47 95.71
CA LYS A 29 -58.95 -18.75 95.16
C LYS A 29 -57.92 -19.67 94.53
N ASP A 30 -57.64 -20.83 95.11
CA ASP A 30 -56.74 -21.83 94.53
C ASP A 30 -57.29 -22.39 93.21
N HIS A 31 -58.60 -22.67 93.17
CA HIS A 31 -59.27 -23.06 91.93
C HIS A 31 -59.22 -21.96 90.87
N GLU A 32 -59.35 -20.69 91.26
CA GLU A 32 -59.23 -19.56 90.34
C GLU A 32 -57.79 -19.38 89.82
N ILE A 33 -56.79 -19.52 90.68
CA ILE A 33 -55.37 -19.49 90.30
C ILE A 33 -55.06 -20.58 89.27
N GLU A 34 -55.51 -21.82 89.48
CA GLU A 34 -55.26 -22.91 88.53
C GLU A 34 -55.96 -22.67 87.19
N ARG A 35 -57.19 -22.13 87.20
CA ARG A 35 -57.88 -21.70 85.97
C ARG A 35 -57.13 -20.59 85.23
N LEU A 36 -56.59 -19.61 85.96
CA LEU A 36 -55.83 -18.52 85.37
C LEU A 36 -54.51 -19.00 84.78
N LYS A 37 -53.77 -19.89 85.46
CA LYS A 37 -52.55 -20.51 84.93
C LYS A 37 -52.83 -21.27 83.63
N THR A 38 -53.89 -22.07 83.57
CA THR A 38 -54.25 -22.79 82.34
C THR A 38 -54.62 -21.84 81.21
N LYS A 39 -55.35 -20.76 81.50
CA LYS A 39 -55.67 -19.72 80.49
C LYS A 39 -54.42 -19.00 79.99
N LEU A 40 -53.49 -18.65 80.89
CA LEU A 40 -52.24 -17.99 80.56
C LEU A 40 -51.39 -18.87 79.63
N SER A 41 -51.17 -20.13 80.01
CA SER A 41 -50.41 -21.10 79.21
C SER A 41 -51.03 -21.34 77.83
N LYS A 42 -52.36 -21.46 77.73
CA LYS A 42 -53.06 -21.57 76.43
C LYS A 42 -52.87 -20.33 75.58
N LYS A 43 -52.91 -19.14 76.17
CA LYS A 43 -52.73 -17.86 75.44
C LYS A 43 -51.29 -17.70 74.95
N GLU A 44 -50.30 -18.05 75.76
CA GLU A 44 -48.88 -18.03 75.39
C GLU A 44 -48.59 -19.01 74.25
N ASN A 45 -49.08 -20.26 74.35
CA ASN A 45 -48.93 -21.25 73.29
C ASN A 45 -49.63 -20.83 71.99
N LYS A 46 -50.82 -20.22 72.09
CA LYS A 46 -51.52 -19.70 70.90
C LYS A 46 -50.74 -18.57 70.24
N ASN A 47 -50.21 -17.61 71.02
CA ASN A 47 -49.40 -16.52 70.52
C ASN A 47 -48.10 -17.01 69.86
N ALA A 48 -47.42 -18.01 70.45
CA ALA A 48 -46.23 -18.60 69.87
C ALA A 48 -46.55 -19.34 68.55
N SER A 49 -47.64 -20.12 68.53
CA SER A 49 -48.10 -20.83 67.32
C SER A 49 -48.44 -19.85 66.18
N GLU A 50 -49.14 -18.75 66.47
CA GLU A 50 -49.46 -17.72 65.48
C GLU A 50 -48.22 -17.03 64.92
N ARG A 51 -47.21 -16.74 65.76
CA ARG A 51 -45.92 -16.20 65.32
C ARG A 51 -45.17 -17.15 64.39
N PHE A 52 -45.14 -18.45 64.72
CA PHE A 52 -44.50 -19.45 63.86
C PHE A 52 -45.24 -19.62 62.54
N LYS A 53 -46.58 -19.65 62.55
CA LYS A 53 -47.37 -19.70 61.31
C LYS A 53 -47.08 -18.52 60.40
N LYS A 54 -47.01 -17.30 60.94
CA LYS A 54 -46.65 -16.12 60.16
C LYS A 54 -45.26 -16.25 59.54
N LYS A 55 -44.27 -16.69 60.33
CA LYS A 55 -42.90 -16.86 59.86
C LYS A 55 -42.77 -17.95 58.78
N ILE A 56 -43.54 -19.04 58.88
CA ILE A 56 -43.61 -20.08 57.85
C ILE A 56 -44.14 -19.48 56.54
N ILE A 57 -45.25 -18.73 56.59
CA ILE A 57 -45.83 -18.09 55.40
C ILE A 57 -44.83 -17.10 54.75
N ASP A 58 -44.12 -16.31 55.57
CA ASP A 58 -43.14 -15.35 55.06
C ASP A 58 -41.95 -16.07 54.39
N LEU A 59 -41.44 -17.15 54.99
CA LEU A 59 -40.38 -17.99 54.41
C LEU A 59 -40.83 -18.72 53.14
N GLU A 60 -42.07 -19.20 53.09
CA GLU A 60 -42.63 -19.85 51.89
C GLU A 60 -42.70 -18.86 50.70
N LYS A 61 -43.07 -17.60 50.96
CA LYS A 61 -43.06 -16.55 49.95
C LYS A 61 -41.65 -16.23 49.46
N GLU A 62 -40.69 -16.14 50.37
CA GLU A 62 -39.29 -15.89 50.03
C GLU A 62 -38.71 -17.04 49.18
N ILE A 63 -39.00 -18.29 49.54
CA ILE A 63 -38.60 -19.47 48.75
C ILE A 63 -39.20 -19.44 47.34
N LEU A 64 -40.46 -19.05 47.19
CA LEU A 64 -41.10 -18.92 45.88
C LEU A 64 -40.41 -17.84 45.04
N SER A 65 -40.16 -16.66 45.62
CA SER A 65 -39.46 -15.57 44.94
C SER A 65 -38.05 -15.98 44.49
N LEU A 66 -37.29 -16.64 45.35
CA LEU A 66 -35.94 -17.11 45.03
C LEU A 66 -35.91 -18.22 43.97
N LYS A 67 -36.97 -19.03 43.89
CA LYS A 67 -37.12 -20.04 42.83
C LYS A 67 -37.38 -19.38 41.48
N GLU A 68 -38.25 -18.37 41.43
CA GLU A 68 -38.53 -17.60 40.22
C GLU A 68 -37.27 -16.89 39.72
N GLU A 69 -36.53 -16.22 40.62
CA GLU A 69 -35.26 -15.56 40.28
C GLU A 69 -34.22 -16.56 39.75
N ASN A 70 -34.07 -17.72 40.40
CA ASN A 70 -33.18 -18.78 39.92
C ASN A 70 -33.56 -19.29 38.52
N GLN A 71 -34.85 -19.35 38.20
CA GLN A 71 -35.30 -19.79 36.89
C GLN A 71 -34.97 -18.75 35.82
N LEU A 72 -35.21 -17.47 36.08
CA LEU A 72 -34.84 -16.38 35.17
C LEU A 72 -33.33 -16.35 34.91
N LEU A 73 -32.51 -16.50 35.96
CA LEU A 73 -31.04 -16.55 35.81
C LEU A 73 -30.59 -17.75 34.97
N ARG A 74 -31.25 -18.90 35.08
CA ARG A 74 -30.94 -20.08 34.23
C ARG A 74 -31.27 -19.81 32.76
N GLU A 75 -32.41 -19.20 32.49
CA GLU A 75 -32.81 -18.83 31.13
C GLU A 75 -31.84 -17.80 30.52
N GLU A 76 -31.36 -16.84 31.31
CA GLU A 76 -30.37 -15.86 30.86
C GLU A 76 -29.00 -16.51 30.57
N ILE A 77 -28.55 -17.45 31.41
CA ILE A 77 -27.35 -18.25 31.16
C ILE A 77 -27.47 -19.05 29.87
N ASP A 78 -28.61 -19.70 29.63
CA ASP A 78 -28.83 -20.48 28.41
C ASP A 78 -28.80 -19.57 27.17
N LYS A 79 -29.43 -18.39 27.24
CA LYS A 79 -29.39 -17.40 26.17
C LYS A 79 -27.95 -16.93 25.88
N MET A 80 -27.19 -16.59 26.92
CA MET A 80 -25.79 -16.18 26.77
C MET A 80 -24.92 -17.29 26.18
N ASN A 81 -25.18 -18.54 26.51
CA ASN A 81 -24.46 -19.68 25.92
C ASN A 81 -24.76 -19.85 24.43
N ILE A 82 -26.01 -19.63 24.00
CA ILE A 82 -26.38 -19.64 22.58
C ILE A 82 -25.64 -18.53 21.83
N GLU A 83 -25.69 -17.30 22.34
CA GLU A 83 -24.99 -16.15 21.73
C GLU A 83 -23.48 -16.36 21.66
N LYS A 84 -22.88 -16.91 22.74
CA LYS A 84 -21.46 -17.26 22.77
C LYS A 84 -21.09 -18.26 21.66
N ASN A 85 -21.90 -19.31 21.48
CA ASN A 85 -21.63 -20.32 20.45
C ASN A 85 -21.77 -19.75 19.04
N GLN A 86 -22.75 -18.86 18.82
CA GLN A 86 -22.90 -18.14 17.56
C GLN A 86 -21.67 -17.29 17.25
N MET A 87 -21.22 -16.46 18.20
CA MET A 87 -20.01 -15.65 18.05
C MET A 87 -18.76 -16.50 17.80
N GLN A 88 -18.64 -17.67 18.44
CA GLN A 88 -17.52 -18.57 18.20
C GLN A 88 -17.51 -19.12 16.77
N ASN A 89 -18.68 -19.44 16.21
CA ASN A 89 -18.79 -19.88 14.82
C ASN A 89 -18.45 -18.74 13.84
N GLU A 90 -18.94 -17.52 14.08
CA GLU A 90 -18.60 -16.35 13.26
C GLU A 90 -17.09 -16.06 13.28
N ILE A 91 -16.44 -16.20 14.43
CA ILE A 91 -14.97 -16.06 14.56
C ILE A 91 -14.24 -17.11 13.72
N LEU A 92 -14.71 -18.37 13.71
CA LEU A 92 -14.12 -19.42 12.89
C LEU A 92 -14.27 -19.13 11.40
N GLU A 93 -15.45 -18.72 10.96
CA GLU A 93 -15.69 -18.34 9.55
C GLU A 93 -14.84 -17.14 9.12
N MET A 94 -14.74 -16.11 9.97
CA MET A 94 -13.87 -14.95 9.71
C MET A 94 -12.40 -15.37 9.59
N LYS A 95 -11.94 -16.28 10.43
CA LYS A 95 -10.56 -16.78 10.40
C LYS A 95 -10.25 -17.54 9.11
N ASP A 96 -11.18 -18.36 8.63
CA ASP A 96 -11.03 -19.07 7.36
C ASP A 96 -11.05 -18.10 6.16
N ASN A 97 -11.94 -17.10 6.19
CA ASN A 97 -11.97 -16.05 5.17
C ASN A 97 -10.67 -15.24 5.11
N MET A 98 -10.11 -14.85 6.27
CA MET A 98 -8.82 -14.16 6.33
C MET A 98 -7.70 -15.01 5.73
N LYS A 99 -7.67 -16.32 6.01
CA LYS A 99 -6.66 -17.23 5.47
C LYS A 99 -6.74 -17.32 3.94
N ASN A 100 -7.94 -17.33 3.38
CA ASN A 100 -8.15 -17.33 1.93
C ASN A 100 -7.69 -16.01 1.29
N GLN A 101 -8.02 -14.87 1.90
CA GLN A 101 -7.58 -13.55 1.44
C GLN A 101 -6.04 -13.40 1.49
N ASP A 102 -5.41 -13.89 2.54
CA ASP A 102 -3.93 -13.89 2.65
C ASP A 102 -3.27 -14.70 1.53
N GLN A 103 -3.90 -15.80 1.10
CA GLN A 103 -3.40 -16.59 -0.02
C GLN A 103 -3.57 -15.85 -1.35
N GLU A 104 -4.73 -15.24 -1.60
CA GLU A 104 -5.00 -14.44 -2.80
C GLU A 104 -4.02 -13.26 -2.93
N ILE A 105 -3.72 -12.57 -1.82
CA ILE A 105 -2.72 -11.49 -1.79
C ILE A 105 -1.32 -12.00 -2.18
N LYS A 106 -0.92 -13.19 -1.73
CA LYS A 106 0.39 -13.77 -2.11
C LYS A 106 0.44 -14.11 -3.60
N ASP A 107 -0.63 -14.64 -4.14
CA ASP A 107 -0.72 -15.02 -5.55
C ASP A 107 -0.65 -13.76 -6.45
N LEU A 108 -1.42 -12.72 -6.11
CA LEU A 108 -1.40 -11.43 -6.81
C LEU A 108 -0.03 -10.75 -6.77
N ARG A 109 0.68 -10.78 -5.63
CA ARG A 109 2.05 -10.24 -5.52
C ARG A 109 3.02 -10.97 -6.43
N THR A 110 2.87 -12.29 -6.53
CA THR A 110 3.71 -13.12 -7.40
C THR A 110 3.45 -12.80 -8.87
N GLU A 111 2.19 -12.66 -9.26
CA GLU A 111 1.81 -12.27 -10.61
C GLU A 111 2.32 -10.87 -10.97
N GLN A 112 2.18 -9.90 -10.07
CA GLN A 112 2.70 -8.54 -10.25
C GLN A 112 4.23 -8.55 -10.46
N SER A 113 4.97 -9.33 -9.67
CA SER A 113 6.42 -9.48 -9.83
C SER A 113 6.77 -10.05 -11.21
N ASN A 114 6.06 -11.08 -11.66
CA ASN A 114 6.28 -11.67 -12.98
C ASN A 114 5.99 -10.69 -14.12
N GLN A 115 4.91 -9.90 -14.01
CA GLN A 115 4.59 -8.85 -14.98
C GLN A 115 5.64 -7.73 -15.02
N GLN A 116 6.20 -7.35 -13.87
CA GLN A 116 7.29 -6.37 -13.80
C GLN A 116 8.55 -6.87 -14.51
N ILE A 117 8.94 -8.13 -14.26
CA ILE A 117 10.08 -8.76 -14.93
C ILE A 117 9.87 -8.79 -16.46
N ALA A 118 8.70 -9.27 -16.91
CA ALA A 118 8.37 -9.32 -18.33
C ALA A 118 8.39 -7.94 -18.99
N THR A 119 7.92 -6.92 -18.28
CA THR A 119 7.91 -5.53 -18.75
C THR A 119 9.33 -4.98 -18.86
N PHE A 120 10.17 -5.23 -17.85
CA PHE A 120 11.56 -4.82 -17.84
C PHE A 120 12.34 -5.45 -19.00
N ASP A 121 12.16 -6.75 -19.24
CA ASP A 121 12.79 -7.45 -20.37
C ASP A 121 12.35 -6.87 -21.72
N LYS A 122 11.06 -6.52 -21.84
CA LYS A 122 10.53 -5.87 -23.04
C LYS A 122 11.17 -4.49 -23.26
N ILE A 123 11.27 -3.66 -22.22
CA ILE A 123 11.94 -2.35 -22.27
C ILE A 123 13.39 -2.52 -22.73
N LYS A 124 14.15 -3.42 -22.09
CA LYS A 124 15.55 -3.70 -22.44
C LYS A 124 15.69 -4.15 -23.89
N SER A 125 14.76 -4.96 -24.39
CA SER A 125 14.74 -5.39 -25.79
C SER A 125 14.46 -4.24 -26.78
N LEU A 126 13.64 -3.27 -26.38
CA LEU A 126 13.31 -2.09 -27.17
C LEU A 126 14.46 -1.07 -27.15
N GLU A 127 15.09 -0.83 -26.01
CA GLU A 127 16.30 0.00 -25.90
C GLU A 127 17.41 -0.51 -26.82
N LYS A 128 17.64 -1.83 -26.85
CA LYS A 128 18.59 -2.45 -27.77
C LYS A 128 18.24 -2.26 -29.26
N LYS A 129 16.95 -2.13 -29.60
CA LYS A 129 16.49 -1.84 -30.97
C LYS A 129 16.59 -0.36 -31.32
N ILE A 130 16.44 0.52 -30.33
CA ILE A 130 16.46 1.98 -30.48
C ILE A 130 17.89 2.54 -30.49
N SER A 131 18.86 1.89 -29.81
CA SER A 131 20.29 2.16 -29.94
C SER A 131 20.75 1.82 -31.36
N ASN A 132 20.57 2.81 -32.23
CA ASN A 132 21.06 2.87 -33.59
C ASN A 132 22.30 3.76 -33.62
N ASP A 133 23.10 3.67 -32.56
CA ASP A 133 24.23 4.55 -32.25
C ASP A 133 25.25 4.55 -33.39
N ASP A 134 25.39 3.43 -34.10
CA ASP A 134 26.25 3.33 -35.27
C ASP A 134 25.81 4.24 -36.43
N LEU A 135 24.50 4.34 -36.72
CA LEU A 135 23.99 5.23 -37.79
C LEU A 135 24.14 6.70 -37.40
N VAL A 136 23.89 7.00 -36.13
CA VAL A 136 24.11 8.33 -35.57
C VAL A 136 25.58 8.72 -35.65
N TYR A 137 26.49 7.78 -35.33
CA TYR A 137 27.93 7.98 -35.40
C TYR A 137 28.43 8.24 -36.82
N ILE A 138 27.98 7.45 -37.80
CA ILE A 138 28.32 7.67 -39.22
C ILE A 138 27.69 8.96 -39.76
N GLY A 139 26.45 9.27 -39.38
CA GLY A 139 25.78 10.52 -39.75
C GLY A 139 26.50 11.77 -39.22
N GLU A 140 27.09 11.68 -38.01
CA GLU A 140 27.90 12.76 -37.44
C GLU A 140 29.21 12.98 -38.22
N ILE A 141 29.88 11.91 -38.67
CA ILE A 141 31.05 12.03 -39.56
C ILE A 141 30.65 12.74 -40.86
N ALA A 142 29.55 12.34 -41.49
CA ALA A 142 29.06 12.98 -42.72
C ALA A 142 28.73 14.47 -42.53
N TYR A 143 28.15 14.83 -41.37
CA TYR A 143 27.89 16.23 -41.02
C TYR A 143 29.20 17.02 -40.87
N LYS A 144 30.17 16.52 -40.07
CA LYS A 144 31.45 17.21 -39.85
C LYS A 144 32.27 17.32 -41.13
N PHE A 145 32.19 16.33 -42.01
CA PHE A 145 32.76 16.38 -43.35
C PHE A 145 32.21 17.57 -44.13
N CYS A 146 30.89 17.64 -44.31
CA CYS A 146 30.24 18.70 -45.06
C CYS A 146 30.49 20.08 -44.45
N LYS A 147 30.47 20.20 -43.12
CA LYS A 147 30.78 21.44 -42.40
C LYS A 147 32.22 21.89 -42.66
N SER A 148 33.20 21.00 -42.53
CA SER A 148 34.62 21.34 -42.70
C SER A 148 34.94 21.70 -44.14
N ALA A 149 34.36 20.96 -45.09
CA ALA A 149 34.43 21.27 -46.50
C ALA A 149 33.85 22.65 -46.85
N TYR A 150 32.69 23.00 -46.29
CA TYR A 150 32.11 24.32 -46.46
C TYR A 150 33.00 25.43 -45.89
N ILE A 151 33.54 25.24 -44.68
CA ILE A 151 34.45 26.21 -44.06
C ILE A 151 35.74 26.36 -44.88
N PHE A 152 36.28 25.28 -45.42
CA PHE A 152 37.47 25.32 -46.28
C PHE A 152 37.23 26.19 -47.53
N VAL A 153 36.08 26.02 -48.18
CA VAL A 153 35.74 26.73 -49.42
C VAL A 153 35.32 28.18 -49.13
N MET A 154 34.29 28.36 -48.30
CA MET A 154 33.63 29.66 -48.07
C MET A 154 34.30 30.50 -46.99
N GLY A 155 35.14 29.91 -46.15
CA GLY A 155 35.74 30.57 -44.99
C GLY A 155 34.89 30.50 -43.73
N ILE A 156 35.53 30.70 -42.58
CA ILE A 156 34.89 30.58 -41.26
C ILE A 156 33.84 31.67 -41.00
N SER A 157 34.00 32.85 -41.60
CA SER A 157 33.06 33.98 -41.47
C SER A 157 31.70 33.71 -42.12
N SER A 158 31.61 32.71 -42.99
CA SER A 158 30.35 32.29 -43.63
C SER A 158 29.62 31.17 -42.87
N TYR A 159 30.15 30.75 -41.71
CA TYR A 159 29.57 29.69 -40.88
C TYR A 159 28.28 30.12 -40.14
N LYS A 160 27.33 29.20 -39.98
CA LYS A 160 26.04 29.36 -39.27
C LYS A 160 25.63 28.03 -38.65
N ASP A 161 25.43 27.98 -37.33
CA ASP A 161 25.25 26.74 -36.55
C ASP A 161 24.10 25.80 -36.98
N TYR A 162 23.19 26.25 -37.86
CA TYR A 162 22.04 25.47 -38.32
C TYR A 162 21.93 25.35 -39.85
N HIS A 163 23.01 25.61 -40.58
CA HIS A 163 22.99 25.44 -42.03
C HIS A 163 23.20 23.96 -42.41
N PRO A 164 22.38 23.37 -43.30
CA PRO A 164 22.52 21.98 -43.69
C PRO A 164 23.71 21.75 -44.63
N TYR A 165 24.72 22.60 -44.71
CA TYR A 165 25.99 22.46 -45.47
C TYR A 165 25.93 21.47 -46.65
N ASN A 166 25.09 21.76 -47.64
CA ASN A 166 24.85 20.88 -48.77
C ASN A 166 25.97 21.02 -49.79
N MET A 167 26.90 20.07 -49.80
CA MET A 167 28.03 20.05 -50.72
C MET A 167 27.59 20.02 -52.20
N GLU A 168 26.45 19.37 -52.49
CA GLU A 168 25.83 19.36 -53.84
C GLU A 168 25.42 20.76 -54.33
N ARG A 169 25.23 21.73 -53.43
CA ARG A 169 24.80 23.10 -53.75
C ARG A 169 25.94 24.11 -53.66
N MET A 170 27.18 23.65 -53.47
CA MET A 170 28.33 24.53 -53.26
C MET A 170 28.48 25.54 -54.42
N GLU A 171 28.31 25.08 -55.66
CA GLU A 171 28.42 25.93 -56.85
C GLU A 171 27.37 27.05 -56.84
N GLN A 172 26.13 26.77 -56.44
CA GLN A 172 25.09 27.77 -56.27
C GLN A 172 25.39 28.77 -55.16
N TYR A 173 26.12 28.36 -54.11
CA TYR A 173 26.55 29.26 -53.05
C TYR A 173 27.69 30.19 -53.53
N ILE A 174 28.61 29.66 -54.33
CA ILE A 174 29.72 30.43 -54.92
C ILE A 174 29.20 31.45 -55.94
N GLU A 175 28.21 31.07 -56.76
CA GLU A 175 27.62 31.97 -57.76
C GLU A 175 27.06 33.27 -57.17
N LYS A 176 26.54 33.20 -55.94
CA LYS A 176 25.92 34.32 -55.20
C LYS A 176 26.93 35.28 -54.56
N ILE A 177 28.23 35.02 -54.66
CA ILE A 177 29.26 35.94 -54.19
C ILE A 177 29.31 37.13 -55.16
N GLU A 178 29.10 38.34 -54.65
CA GLU A 178 29.07 39.58 -55.45
C GLU A 178 30.47 40.07 -55.83
N ASP A 179 31.46 39.88 -54.95
CA ASP A 179 32.85 40.28 -55.23
C ASP A 179 33.56 39.25 -56.13
N ASP A 180 33.93 39.67 -57.35
CA ASP A 180 34.55 38.80 -58.35
C ASP A 180 35.91 38.23 -57.90
N SER A 181 36.67 38.96 -57.09
CA SER A 181 37.96 38.49 -56.58
C SER A 181 37.78 37.34 -55.59
N GLN A 182 36.90 37.54 -54.60
CA GLN A 182 36.49 36.54 -53.61
C GLN A 182 35.82 35.34 -54.28
N LYS A 183 34.97 35.57 -55.29
CA LYS A 183 34.32 34.51 -56.06
C LYS A 183 35.36 33.65 -56.76
N ASN A 184 36.30 34.25 -57.49
CA ASN A 184 37.37 33.53 -58.16
C ASN A 184 38.27 32.75 -57.20
N GLN A 185 38.58 33.32 -56.02
CA GLN A 185 39.32 32.61 -54.97
C GLN A 185 38.53 31.41 -54.43
N THR A 186 37.23 31.56 -54.24
CA THR A 186 36.34 30.51 -53.71
C THR A 186 36.17 29.38 -54.74
N VAL A 187 36.05 29.70 -56.03
CA VAL A 187 36.05 28.71 -57.13
C VAL A 187 37.34 27.88 -57.09
N ARG A 188 38.51 28.53 -56.98
CA ARG A 188 39.81 27.81 -56.90
C ARG A 188 39.88 26.87 -55.70
N LYS A 189 39.40 27.31 -54.51
CA LYS A 189 39.33 26.46 -53.32
C LYS A 189 38.36 25.30 -53.50
N TRP A 190 37.23 25.52 -54.17
CA TRP A 190 36.27 24.45 -54.47
C TRP A 190 36.87 23.41 -55.41
N ASP A 191 37.53 23.83 -56.48
CA ASP A 191 38.21 22.92 -57.40
C ASP A 191 39.36 22.15 -56.73
N GLU A 192 40.13 22.83 -55.86
CA GLU A 192 41.15 22.17 -55.05
C GLU A 192 40.55 21.10 -54.13
N LEU A 193 39.46 21.43 -53.42
CA LEU A 193 38.80 20.49 -52.54
C LEU A 193 38.24 19.30 -53.32
N LYS A 194 37.56 19.56 -54.46
CA LYS A 194 37.02 18.51 -55.33
C LYS A 194 38.11 17.51 -55.75
N ARG A 195 39.29 18.02 -56.11
CA ARG A 195 40.44 17.19 -56.46
C ARG A 195 40.96 16.37 -55.27
N LYS A 196 41.13 17.00 -54.09
CA LYS A 196 41.64 16.32 -52.88
C LYS A 196 40.75 15.18 -52.42
N VAL A 197 39.43 15.39 -52.42
CA VAL A 197 38.47 14.38 -51.93
C VAL A 197 38.00 13.41 -53.03
N GLY A 198 38.44 13.62 -54.28
CA GLY A 198 37.92 12.87 -55.43
C GLY A 198 36.40 13.02 -55.56
N TRP A 199 35.91 14.26 -55.46
CA TRP A 199 34.50 14.60 -55.40
C TRP A 199 33.73 14.04 -56.60
N SER A 200 32.56 13.46 -56.32
CA SER A 200 31.58 13.04 -57.33
C SER A 200 30.17 13.40 -56.86
N TRP A 201 29.24 13.51 -57.80
CA TRP A 201 27.81 13.69 -57.49
C TRP A 201 27.30 12.63 -56.52
N GLU A 202 27.67 11.36 -56.74
CA GLU A 202 27.29 10.22 -55.89
C GLU A 202 27.75 10.41 -54.44
N MET A 203 28.98 10.91 -54.22
CA MET A 203 29.49 11.21 -52.88
C MET A 203 28.63 12.27 -52.17
N GLY A 204 28.16 13.28 -52.91
CA GLY A 204 27.22 14.28 -52.41
C GLY A 204 25.89 13.68 -51.96
N VAL A 205 25.34 12.77 -52.75
CA VAL A 205 24.09 12.06 -52.40
C VAL A 205 24.29 11.19 -51.16
N THR A 206 25.38 10.43 -51.08
CA THR A 206 25.70 9.60 -49.91
C THR A 206 25.85 10.45 -48.64
N LEU A 207 26.61 11.55 -48.69
CA LEU A 207 26.79 12.46 -47.55
C LEU A 207 25.46 13.07 -47.09
N SER A 208 24.62 13.49 -48.04
CA SER A 208 23.29 14.03 -47.75
C SER A 208 22.39 13.00 -47.06
N GLN A 209 22.41 11.75 -47.51
CA GLN A 209 21.60 10.68 -46.92
C GLN A 209 22.09 10.29 -45.53
N LEU A 210 23.39 10.06 -45.35
CA LEU A 210 23.97 9.73 -44.04
C LEU A 210 23.69 10.82 -43.01
N ARG A 211 23.74 12.10 -43.41
CA ARG A 211 23.42 13.20 -42.51
C ARG A 211 21.94 13.26 -42.12
N LYS A 212 21.01 12.93 -43.03
CA LYS A 212 19.57 12.87 -42.70
C LYS A 212 19.26 11.78 -41.68
N ASP A 213 20.06 10.70 -41.70
CA ASP A 213 19.93 9.59 -40.77
C ASP A 213 20.55 9.89 -39.38
N ARG A 214 21.11 11.10 -39.18
CA ARG A 214 21.54 11.63 -37.88
C ARG A 214 20.32 11.95 -37.01
N ASN A 215 20.38 11.56 -35.73
CA ASN A 215 19.45 12.05 -34.72
C ASN A 215 19.97 13.37 -34.14
N ASP A 216 19.17 14.44 -34.19
CA ASP A 216 19.56 15.78 -33.69
C ASP A 216 19.75 15.86 -32.16
N ALA A 217 19.41 14.80 -31.42
CA ALA A 217 19.53 14.75 -29.95
C ALA A 217 20.82 14.07 -29.46
N ALA A 218 21.56 13.34 -30.31
CA ALA A 218 22.73 12.56 -29.90
C ALA A 218 23.91 12.79 -30.86
N HIS A 219 24.95 13.48 -30.40
CA HIS A 219 26.14 13.79 -31.19
C HIS A 219 27.39 13.23 -30.50
N PRO A 220 27.98 12.14 -31.02
CA PRO A 220 29.27 11.66 -30.54
C PRO A 220 30.33 12.76 -30.66
N LYS A 221 30.88 13.20 -29.52
CA LYS A 221 31.86 14.32 -29.50
C LYS A 221 33.20 13.90 -30.08
N ASN A 222 33.65 12.70 -29.74
CA ASN A 222 34.93 12.13 -30.15
C ASN A 222 34.68 11.16 -31.31
N LEU A 223 35.23 11.48 -32.48
CA LEU A 223 35.19 10.62 -33.65
C LEU A 223 36.58 10.09 -33.94
N ASP A 224 36.71 8.77 -34.01
CA ASP A 224 37.93 8.09 -34.42
C ASP A 224 37.66 7.05 -35.53
N LYS A 225 38.72 6.71 -36.27
CA LYS A 225 38.68 5.89 -37.49
C LYS A 225 38.36 4.42 -37.17
N GLU A 226 38.77 3.90 -36.02
CA GLU A 226 38.53 2.50 -35.64
C GLU A 226 37.07 2.28 -35.26
N THR A 227 36.51 3.16 -34.44
CA THR A 227 35.09 3.15 -34.07
C THR A 227 34.21 3.37 -35.29
N ALA A 228 34.61 4.23 -36.24
CA ALA A 228 33.89 4.41 -37.49
C ALA A 228 33.83 3.13 -38.33
N LYS A 229 34.95 2.42 -38.46
CA LYS A 229 35.00 1.14 -39.18
C LYS A 229 34.12 0.08 -38.52
N LYS A 230 34.20 -0.03 -37.19
CA LYS A 230 33.35 -0.95 -36.42
C LYS A 230 31.85 -0.64 -36.59
N ALA A 231 31.48 0.64 -36.55
CA ALA A 231 30.10 1.07 -36.78
C ALA A 231 29.63 0.69 -38.19
N ILE A 232 30.45 0.86 -39.22
CA ILE A 232 30.13 0.42 -40.59
C ILE A 232 29.89 -1.09 -40.65
N ASP A 233 30.78 -1.88 -40.05
CA ASP A 233 30.66 -3.34 -40.00
C ASP A 233 29.37 -3.80 -39.33
N ASP A 234 29.00 -3.16 -38.21
CA ASP A 234 27.80 -3.50 -37.46
C ASP A 234 26.53 -3.07 -38.21
N LEU A 235 26.55 -1.94 -38.92
CA LEU A 235 25.45 -1.51 -39.80
C LEU A 235 25.28 -2.41 -41.03
N LYS A 236 26.40 -2.91 -41.58
CA LYS A 236 26.39 -3.93 -42.65
C LYS A 236 25.74 -5.22 -42.16
N LYS A 237 26.15 -5.75 -41.00
CA LYS A 237 25.54 -6.94 -40.39
C LYS A 237 24.05 -6.76 -40.16
N LYS A 238 23.63 -5.58 -39.72
CA LYS A 238 22.22 -5.18 -39.53
C LYS A 238 21.46 -4.91 -40.84
N LYS A 239 22.10 -5.05 -42.01
CA LYS A 239 21.56 -4.77 -43.36
C LYS A 239 20.96 -3.37 -43.49
N LYS A 240 21.55 -2.38 -42.80
CA LYS A 240 21.12 -0.96 -42.83
C LYS A 240 21.85 -0.13 -43.89
N LEU A 241 23.01 -0.59 -44.38
CA LEU A 241 23.77 0.07 -45.45
C LEU A 241 23.36 -0.49 -46.82
N LYS A 242 22.67 0.30 -47.64
CA LYS A 242 22.14 -0.10 -48.96
C LYS A 242 22.08 1.09 -49.92
N GLY A 243 22.06 0.81 -51.23
CA GLY A 243 21.90 1.83 -52.26
C GLY A 243 22.97 2.92 -52.17
N GLU A 244 22.56 4.17 -51.97
CA GLU A 244 23.47 5.31 -51.86
C GLU A 244 24.32 5.32 -50.58
N THR A 245 23.91 4.59 -49.54
CA THR A 245 24.68 4.41 -48.30
C THR A 245 25.30 3.01 -48.21
N ALA A 246 25.56 2.36 -49.35
CA ALA A 246 26.24 1.07 -49.38
C ALA A 246 27.63 1.15 -48.73
N GLU A 247 28.03 0.07 -48.06
CA GLU A 247 29.27 -0.03 -47.27
C GLU A 247 30.52 0.55 -47.97
N PRO A 248 30.86 0.21 -49.23
CA PRO A 248 32.05 0.77 -49.88
C PRO A 248 32.02 2.29 -50.00
N LYS A 249 30.84 2.87 -50.22
CA LYS A 249 30.64 4.33 -50.32
C LYS A 249 30.85 4.99 -48.95
N VAL A 250 30.35 4.36 -47.88
CA VAL A 250 30.49 4.88 -46.50
C VAL A 250 31.93 4.77 -46.02
N HIS A 251 32.60 3.63 -46.26
CA HIS A 251 34.03 3.48 -45.96
C HIS A 251 34.87 4.55 -46.63
N ARG A 252 34.63 4.81 -47.92
CA ARG A 252 35.32 5.86 -48.67
C ARG A 252 35.17 7.24 -48.02
N ILE A 253 33.95 7.61 -47.59
CA ILE A 253 33.72 8.90 -46.91
C ILE A 253 34.48 8.97 -45.59
N VAL A 254 34.43 7.91 -44.79
CA VAL A 254 35.14 7.83 -43.50
C VAL A 254 36.65 7.94 -43.71
N ASP A 255 37.21 7.22 -44.68
CA ASP A 255 38.64 7.28 -44.96
C ASP A 255 39.06 8.69 -45.39
N ILE A 256 38.35 9.31 -46.35
CA ILE A 256 38.65 10.68 -46.80
C ILE A 256 38.53 11.67 -45.64
N TRP A 257 37.52 11.55 -44.77
CA TRP A 257 37.35 12.44 -43.62
C TRP A 257 38.61 12.44 -42.75
N PHE A 258 39.06 11.25 -42.32
CA PHE A 258 40.22 11.13 -41.44
C PHE A 258 41.54 11.47 -42.15
N ASP A 259 41.66 11.17 -43.44
CA ASP A 259 42.85 11.52 -44.22
C ASP A 259 42.97 13.05 -44.38
N MET A 260 41.86 13.75 -44.63
CA MET A 260 41.80 15.22 -44.70
C MET A 260 42.08 15.90 -43.34
N GLN A 261 41.71 15.25 -42.23
CA GLN A 261 42.10 15.70 -40.89
C GLN A 261 43.60 15.49 -40.62
N ALA A 262 44.18 14.38 -41.11
CA ALA A 262 45.61 14.09 -40.98
C ALA A 262 46.46 15.07 -41.81
N GLU A 263 45.98 15.46 -42.99
CA GLU A 263 46.61 16.47 -43.85
C GLU A 263 46.42 17.92 -43.37
N GLY A 264 45.66 18.13 -42.28
CA GLY A 264 45.39 19.47 -41.74
C GLY A 264 44.45 20.33 -42.60
N VAL A 265 43.77 19.73 -43.58
CA VAL A 265 42.81 20.44 -44.44
C VAL A 265 41.48 20.61 -43.73
N PHE A 266 41.05 19.60 -42.95
CA PHE A 266 39.91 19.69 -42.05
C PHE A 266 40.36 19.84 -40.60
N ALA A 267 39.57 20.56 -39.80
CA ALA A 267 39.81 20.70 -38.38
C ALA A 267 39.60 19.35 -37.64
N LYS A 268 40.38 19.13 -36.59
CA LYS A 268 40.22 17.99 -35.68
C LYS A 268 38.99 18.16 -34.79
#